data_AF-A0A819G1J2-F1
#
_entry.id   AF-A0A819G1J2-F1
#
_cell.length_a   1.000
_cell.length_b   1.000
_cell.length_c   1.000
_cell.angle_alpha   90.00
_cell.angle_beta   90.00
_cell.angle_gamma   90.00
#
_symmetry.space_group_name_H-M   'P 1'
#
loop_
_entity.id
_entity.type
_entity.pdbx_description
1 polymer ?
#
loop_
_entity_poly.entity_id
_entity_poly.type
_entity_poly.pdbx_seq_one_letter_code
_entity_poly.pdbx_strand_id
1 'polypeptide(L)' 'HPFAYLPFAAGSRNCIGQNFALLEAKIMLAMLVQQCSFKLIPGQKIIPEVKITLRTKYGLLANITKRQI' A
#
# COMPACT_ATOMS: atom_id res chain seq x y z
N HIS A 1 -20.98 10.55 1.10
CA HIS A 1 -20.65 11.81 1.80
C HIS A 1 -19.49 12.48 1.05
N PRO A 2 -19.63 13.74 0.59
CA PRO A 2 -18.52 14.49 -0.02
C PRO A 2 -17.31 14.53 0.93
N PHE A 3 -16.07 14.45 0.44
CA PHE A 3 -14.85 14.51 1.27
C PHE A 3 -14.64 13.36 2.30
N ALA A 4 -15.36 12.25 2.18
CA ALA A 4 -15.14 11.09 3.06
C ALA A 4 -13.81 10.34 2.80
N TYR A 5 -13.13 10.63 1.69
CA TYR A 5 -11.90 9.96 1.28
C TYR A 5 -10.89 10.97 0.75
N LEU A 6 -9.90 11.31 1.57
CA LEU A 6 -8.88 12.35 1.29
C LEU A 6 -7.46 11.88 1.61
N PRO A 7 -6.97 10.75 1.07
CA PRO A 7 -5.64 10.22 1.38
C PRO A 7 -4.49 11.12 0.90
N PHE A 8 -4.76 12.04 -0.02
CA PHE A 8 -3.80 13.02 -0.56
C PHE A 8 -4.14 14.47 -0.19
N ALA A 9 -5.14 14.68 0.69
CA ALA A 9 -5.81 15.96 0.93
C ALA A 9 -6.65 16.47 -0.26
N ALA A 10 -7.05 17.74 -0.24
CA ALA A 10 -7.89 18.38 -1.26
C ALA A 10 -7.52 19.87 -1.45
N GLY A 11 -7.97 20.47 -2.56
CA GLY A 11 -7.79 21.90 -2.84
C GLY A 11 -6.37 22.28 -3.29
N SER A 12 -6.02 23.56 -3.14
CA SER A 12 -4.74 24.12 -3.60
C SER A 12 -3.50 23.57 -2.88
N ARG A 13 -3.70 22.91 -1.73
CA ARG A 13 -2.64 22.26 -0.93
C ARG A 13 -2.73 20.72 -0.97
N ASN A 14 -3.46 20.18 -1.95
CA ASN A 14 -3.42 18.75 -2.26
C ASN A 14 -1.98 18.30 -2.59
N CYS A 15 -1.68 17.01 -2.35
CA CYS A 15 -0.40 16.43 -2.73
C CYS A 15 -0.14 16.60 -4.23
N ILE A 16 0.90 17.34 -4.59
CA ILE A 16 1.34 17.53 -5.97
C ILE A 16 1.70 16.19 -6.65
N GLY A 17 2.08 15.19 -5.85
CA GLY A 17 2.43 13.84 -6.31
C GLY A 17 1.25 12.87 -6.43
N GLN A 18 0.00 13.27 -6.20
CA GLN A 18 -1.14 12.34 -6.16
C GLN A 18 -1.25 11.45 -7.41
N ASN A 19 -1.18 12.05 -8.60
CA ASN A 19 -1.31 11.31 -9.86
C ASN A 19 -0.14 10.35 -10.06
N PHE A 20 1.08 10.79 -9.72
CA PHE A 20 2.28 9.97 -9.80
C PHE A 20 2.20 8.77 -8.84
N ALA A 21 1.87 9.02 -7.57
CA ALA A 21 1.75 7.98 -6.56
C ALA A 21 0.70 6.92 -6.93
N LEU A 22 -0.45 7.34 -7.49
CA LEU A 22 -1.48 6.41 -7.95
C LEU A 22 -1.04 5.60 -9.18
N LEU A 23 -0.32 6.21 -10.12
CA LEU A 23 0.22 5.51 -11.28
C LEU A 23 1.24 4.45 -10.86
N GLU A 24 2.21 4.84 -10.04
CA GLU A 24 3.24 3.96 -9.51
C GLU A 24 2.62 2.79 -8.72
N ALA A 25 1.69 3.08 -7.80
CA ALA A 25 1.01 2.06 -7.01
C ALA A 25 0.25 1.05 -7.89
N LYS A 26 -0.43 1.52 -8.94
CA LYS A 26 -1.14 0.63 -9.88
C LYS A 26 -0.19 -0.26 -10.66
N ILE A 27 0.91 0.30 -11.19
CA ILE A 27 1.91 -0.46 -11.95
C ILE A 27 2.58 -1.50 -11.05
N MET A 28 3.07 -1.09 -9.87
CA MET A 28 3.68 -2.01 -8.91
C MET A 28 2.72 -3.12 -8.50
N LEU A 29 1.48 -2.77 -8.14
CA LEU A 29 0.48 -3.77 -7.76
C LEU A 29 0.21 -4.74 -8.92
N ALA A 30 0.00 -4.25 -10.14
CA ALA A 30 -0.24 -5.08 -11.31
C ALA A 30 0.92 -6.05 -11.57
N MET A 31 2.17 -5.59 -11.45
CA MET A 31 3.35 -6.45 -11.62
C MET A 31 3.42 -7.52 -10.52
N LEU A 32 3.23 -7.12 -9.27
CA LEU A 32 3.29 -8.01 -8.12
C LEU A 32 2.21 -9.10 -8.17
N VAL A 33 0.95 -8.76 -8.46
CA VAL A 33 -0.14 -9.76 -8.49
C VAL A 33 -0.06 -10.71 -9.67
N GLN A 34 0.54 -10.28 -10.79
CA GLN A 34 0.75 -11.14 -11.96
C GLN A 34 1.87 -12.15 -11.75
N GLN A 35 2.93 -11.78 -11.03
CA GLN A 35 4.17 -12.57 -10.96
C GLN A 35 4.41 -13.24 -9.61
N CYS A 36 3.75 -12.79 -8.55
CA CYS A 36 4.01 -13.24 -7.19
C CYS A 36 2.76 -13.81 -6.51
N SER A 37 3.00 -14.83 -5.69
CA SER A 37 2.07 -15.35 -4.70
C SER A 37 2.58 -14.98 -3.31
N PHE A 38 1.72 -14.39 -2.48
CA PHE A 38 2.07 -13.90 -1.15
C PHE A 38 1.43 -14.78 -0.08
N LYS A 39 2.23 -15.26 0.87
CA LYS A 39 1.73 -15.93 2.08
C LYS A 39 2.29 -15.24 3.31
N LEU A 40 1.42 -14.60 4.09
CA LEU A 40 1.81 -13.95 5.34
C LEU A 40 2.55 -14.93 6.25
N ILE A 41 3.59 -14.47 6.95
CA ILE A 41 4.27 -15.35 7.91
C ILE A 41 3.30 -15.72 9.06
N PRO A 42 3.32 -16.96 9.56
CA PRO A 42 2.50 -17.35 10.70
C PRO A 42 2.73 -16.43 11.91
N GLY A 43 1.65 -15.95 12.52
CA GLY A 43 1.72 -15.07 13.69
C GLY A 43 2.08 -13.60 13.41
N GLN A 44 2.16 -13.17 12.15
CA GLN A 44 2.36 -11.74 11.82
C GLN A 44 1.27 -10.86 12.44
N LYS A 45 1.68 -9.84 13.20
CA LYS A 45 0.77 -8.85 13.80
C LYS A 45 0.68 -7.61 12.91
N ILE A 46 -0.52 -7.30 12.42
CA ILE A 46 -0.79 -6.09 11.62
C ILE A 46 -1.39 -5.04 12.55
N ILE A 47 -0.52 -4.24 13.18
CA ILE A 47 -0.92 -3.18 14.11
C ILE A 47 -0.56 -1.82 13.49
N PRO A 48 -1.53 -0.89 13.35
CA PRO A 48 -1.23 0.46 12.89
C PRO A 48 -0.36 1.20 13.90
N GLU A 49 0.69 1.85 13.42
CA GLU A 49 1.57 2.74 14.16
C GLU A 49 1.61 4.09 13.43
N VAL A 50 1.27 5.16 14.14
CA VAL A 50 1.39 6.53 13.66
C VAL A 50 2.75 7.08 14.06
N LYS A 51 3.57 7.44 13.07
CA LYS A 51 4.79 8.25 13.25
C LYS A 51 4.67 9.49 12.36
N ILE A 52 5.62 9.73 11.47
CA ILE A 52 5.48 10.76 10.41
C ILE A 52 4.38 10.34 9.43
N THR A 53 4.30 9.05 9.10
CA THR A 53 3.24 8.43 8.31
C THR A 53 2.61 7.26 9.08
N LEU A 54 1.40 6.84 8.67
CA LEU A 54 0.78 5.61 9.16
C LEU A 54 1.48 4.41 8.54
N ARG A 55 1.90 3.46 9.37
CA ARG A 55 2.57 2.22 8.93
C ARG A 55 2.26 1.05 9.85
N THR A 56 2.65 -0.15 9.46
CA THR A 56 2.57 -1.34 10.33
C THR A 56 3.72 -1.33 11.35
N LYS A 57 3.41 -1.46 12.64
CA LYS A 57 4.40 -1.47 13.74
C LYS A 57 5.51 -2.51 13.56
N TYR A 58 5.16 -3.71 13.09
CA TYR A 58 6.06 -4.87 12.96
C TYR A 58 6.36 -5.22 11.48
N GLY A 59 6.23 -4.24 10.58
CA GLY A 59 6.30 -4.47 9.14
C GLY A 59 5.14 -5.32 8.60
N LEU A 60 5.27 -5.76 7.35
CA LEU A 60 4.35 -6.67 6.68
C LEU A 60 5.14 -7.82 6.05
N LEU A 61 5.52 -8.79 6.88
CA LEU A 61 6.38 -9.89 6.48
C LEU A 61 5.58 -11.01 5.83
N ALA A 62 6.00 -11.44 4.64
CA ALA A 62 5.38 -12.51 3.88
C ALA A 62 6.42 -13.35 3.14
N ASN A 63 6.14 -14.64 2.97
CA ASN A 63 6.82 -15.49 2.01
C ASN A 63 6.30 -15.16 0.61
N ILE A 64 7.22 -14.92 -0.32
CA ILE A 64 6.90 -14.58 -1.71
C ILE A 64 7.40 -15.72 -2.59
N THR A 65 6.51 -16.28 -3.41
CA THR A 65 6.86 -17.29 -4.42
C THR A 65 6.44 -16.80 -5.80
N LYS A 66 7.05 -17.35 -6.86
CA LYS A 66 6.61 -17.07 -8.23
C LYS A 66 5.20 -17.62 -8.43
N ARG A 67 4.31 -16.81 -8.99
CA ARG A 67 2.96 -17.23 -9.35
C ARG A 67 3.03 -18.14 -10.57
N GLN A 68 2.50 -19.36 -10.43
CA GLN A 68 2.26 -20.26 -11.55
C GLN A 68 0.88 -19.90 -12.13
N ILE A 69 0.82 -19.68 -13.44
CA ILE A 69 -0.41 -19.41 -14.20
C ILE A 69 -0.92 -20.73 -14.75
#